data_AF-A0AAD8PV93-F1
#
_entry.id   AF-A0AAD8PV93-F1
#
_cell.length_a   1.000
_cell.length_b   1.000
_cell.length_c   1.000
_cell.angle_alpha   90.00
_cell.angle_beta   90.00
_cell.angle_gamma   90.00
#
_symmetry.space_group_name_H-M   'P 1'
#
loop_
_entity.id
_entity.type
_entity.pdbx_description
1 polymer ?
#
loop_
_entity_poly.entity_id
_entity_poly.type
_entity_poly.pdbx_seq_one_letter_code
_entity_poly.pdbx_strand_id
1 'polypeptide(L)'
;MRRFDLLVCIGGVIWGPALVSSLDNQHNGLDVNNLLDCYRDQECKDLHQQHCKPGYTYVGWTKDNCDGGSFGKRICCNSDTVERFGVDAQGNKKKCIWRGAGRNCNGAGSEGEVVLFKSGNGGGPTESDQSQCSTGYKYFTCPLPEWDGLTSGCRWTGWYVMVLMLTADI
;
A
#
# COMPACT_ATOMS: atom_id res chain seq x y z
N MET A 1 -0.05 -13.59 -22.58
CA MET A 1 -0.57 -14.45 -21.50
C MET A 1 -0.70 -13.60 -20.25
N ARG A 2 -1.90 -13.37 -19.72
CA ARG A 2 -2.13 -12.62 -18.48
C ARG A 2 -2.57 -13.61 -17.41
N ARG A 3 -1.79 -13.69 -16.33
CA ARG A 3 -2.06 -14.52 -15.16
C ARG A 3 -3.07 -13.78 -14.29
N PHE A 4 -4.17 -14.44 -13.93
CA PHE A 4 -5.13 -13.95 -12.96
C PHE A 4 -5.00 -14.84 -11.72
N ASP A 5 -4.50 -14.26 -10.63
CA ASP A 5 -4.39 -14.95 -9.36
C ASP A 5 -5.68 -14.68 -8.55
N LEU A 6 -6.40 -15.74 -8.18
CA LEU A 6 -7.64 -15.68 -7.41
C LEU A 6 -7.39 -16.21 -6.00
N LEU A 7 -7.73 -15.45 -4.96
CA LEU A 7 -7.62 -15.89 -3.56
C LEU A 7 -8.90 -16.64 -3.17
N VAL A 8 -8.82 -17.97 -3.00
CA VAL A 8 -9.94 -18.81 -2.54
C VAL A 8 -9.75 -19.16 -1.07
N CYS A 9 -10.70 -18.79 -0.22
CA CYS A 9 -10.70 -19.11 1.21
C CYS A 9 -11.87 -20.06 1.53
N ILE A 10 -11.70 -20.91 2.56
CA ILE A 10 -12.72 -21.90 2.96
C ILE A 10 -13.90 -21.17 3.60
N GLY A 11 -14.99 -20.97 2.84
CA GLY A 11 -16.23 -20.34 3.33
C GLY A 11 -16.84 -19.25 2.44
N GLY A 12 -16.18 -18.86 1.35
CA GLY A 12 -16.74 -17.87 0.41
C GLY A 12 -15.80 -17.57 -0.76
N VAL A 13 -16.41 -17.32 -1.92
CA VAL A 13 -15.70 -16.93 -3.16
C VAL A 13 -15.63 -15.41 -3.22
N ILE A 14 -14.42 -14.85 -3.16
CA ILE A 14 -14.18 -13.43 -3.46
C ILE A 14 -13.70 -13.36 -4.90
N TRP A 15 -14.43 -12.64 -5.74
CA TRP A 15 -14.21 -12.57 -7.19
C TRP A 15 -13.04 -11.65 -7.55
N GLY A 16 -12.17 -12.10 -8.44
CA GLY A 16 -11.30 -11.29 -9.30
C GLY A 16 -11.48 -11.74 -10.76
N PRO A 17 -11.59 -10.81 -11.72
CA PRO A 17 -10.52 -9.87 -12.02
C PRO A 17 -11.01 -8.44 -12.30
N ALA A 18 -10.96 -7.58 -11.28
CA ALA A 18 -11.12 -6.13 -11.45
C ALA A 18 -10.39 -5.30 -10.37
N LEU A 19 -9.64 -5.91 -9.46
CA LEU A 19 -9.06 -5.19 -8.31
C LEU A 19 -7.74 -4.45 -8.60
N VAL A 20 -7.18 -4.50 -9.81
CA VAL A 20 -5.99 -3.69 -10.15
C VAL A 20 -6.35 -2.48 -11.03
N SER A 21 -7.61 -2.34 -11.44
CA SER A 21 -8.08 -1.17 -12.21
C SER A 21 -9.39 -0.57 -11.69
N SER A 22 -10.09 -1.23 -10.76
CA SER A 22 -11.28 -0.70 -10.09
C SER A 22 -11.04 -0.27 -8.64
N LEU A 23 -9.86 -0.56 -8.05
CA LEU A 23 -9.47 -0.01 -6.74
C LEU A 23 -9.06 1.47 -6.83
N ASP A 24 -8.85 1.99 -8.04
CA ASP A 24 -8.57 3.40 -8.28
C ASP A 24 -9.86 4.25 -8.40
N ASN A 25 -11.03 3.61 -8.54
CA ASN A 25 -12.32 4.31 -8.77
C ASN A 25 -13.44 4.02 -7.77
N GLN A 26 -13.19 3.23 -6.71
CA GLN A 26 -14.13 3.12 -5.58
C GLN A 26 -13.41 3.23 -4.24
N HIS A 27 -13.12 4.47 -3.85
CA HIS A 27 -12.94 4.88 -2.45
C HIS A 27 -14.24 4.72 -1.63
N ASN A 28 -14.90 3.56 -1.65
CA ASN A 28 -16.08 3.25 -0.82
C ASN A 28 -16.18 1.73 -0.63
N GLY A 29 -15.73 1.18 0.50
CA GLY A 29 -16.08 -0.20 0.86
C GLY A 29 -15.24 -0.88 1.95
N LEU A 30 -13.99 -0.46 2.15
CA LEU A 30 -13.20 -0.81 3.33
C LEU A 30 -12.55 0.49 3.78
N ASP A 31 -13.03 1.06 4.87
CA ASP A 31 -12.35 2.17 5.52
C ASP A 31 -11.08 1.63 6.20
N VAL A 32 -10.09 1.25 5.40
CA VAL A 32 -8.78 0.76 5.87
C VAL A 32 -8.03 1.83 6.66
N ASN A 33 -8.42 3.11 6.55
CA ASN A 33 -7.92 4.15 7.44
C ASN A 33 -8.36 3.91 8.90
N ASN A 34 -9.55 3.34 9.11
CA ASN A 34 -10.01 2.91 10.43
C ASN A 34 -9.32 1.63 10.93
N LEU A 35 -8.82 0.78 10.02
CA LEU A 35 -8.13 -0.46 10.41
C LEU A 35 -6.69 -0.21 10.90
N LEU A 36 -6.03 0.80 10.34
CA LEU A 36 -4.63 1.12 10.64
C LEU A 36 -4.46 2.37 11.51
N ASP A 37 -5.50 3.18 11.68
CA ASP A 37 -5.52 4.41 12.47
C ASP A 37 -4.23 5.23 12.26
N CYS A 38 -4.08 5.72 11.04
CA CYS A 38 -2.92 6.52 10.63
C CYS A 38 -3.36 7.92 10.20
N TYR A 39 -2.54 8.91 10.50
CA TYR A 39 -2.72 10.27 10.04
C TYR A 39 -1.46 10.82 9.39
N ARG A 40 -1.67 11.81 8.53
CA ARG A 40 -0.63 12.62 7.93
C ARG A 40 -0.83 14.07 8.38
N ASP A 41 0.24 14.69 8.86
CA ASP A 41 0.23 16.11 9.21
C ASP A 41 -0.20 16.95 8.00
N GLN A 42 -1.01 17.97 8.22
CA GLN A 42 -1.42 18.88 7.14
C GLN A 42 -0.35 19.95 6.87
N GLU A 43 0.43 20.29 7.89
CA GLU A 43 1.48 21.29 7.85
C GLU A 43 2.85 20.65 7.67
N CYS A 44 3.76 21.39 7.03
CA CYS A 44 5.16 21.02 6.94
C CYS A 44 5.83 21.21 8.29
N LYS A 45 6.55 20.18 8.74
CA LYS A 45 7.26 20.13 10.01
C LYS A 45 8.72 19.76 9.77
N ASP A 46 9.57 20.18 10.69
CA ASP A 46 10.98 19.81 10.68
C ASP A 46 11.12 18.28 10.85
N LEU A 47 11.80 17.64 9.91
CA LEU A 47 12.00 16.18 9.88
C LEU A 47 13.02 15.69 10.91
N HIS A 48 13.77 16.59 11.56
CA HIS A 48 14.57 16.27 12.74
C HIS A 48 13.68 16.03 13.98
N GLN A 49 12.44 16.53 13.96
CA GLN A 49 11.47 16.36 15.05
C GLN A 49 10.39 15.34 14.67
N GLN A 50 10.75 14.05 14.78
CA GLN A 50 9.90 12.92 14.40
C GLN A 50 8.89 12.53 15.50
N HIS A 51 8.29 13.51 16.17
CA HIS A 51 7.30 13.28 17.21
C HIS A 51 5.89 13.24 16.65
N CYS A 52 5.15 12.20 17.03
CA CYS A 52 3.72 12.07 16.78
C CYS A 52 2.93 12.46 18.04
N LYS A 53 1.60 12.54 17.91
CA LYS A 53 0.70 12.65 19.06
C LYS A 53 0.91 11.45 20.01
N PRO A 54 0.68 11.61 21.33
CA PRO A 54 0.71 10.48 22.25
C PRO A 54 -0.17 9.33 21.75
N GLY A 55 0.33 8.08 21.85
CA GLY A 55 -0.34 6.90 21.32
C GLY A 55 -0.07 6.60 19.84
N TYR A 56 0.69 7.44 19.14
CA TYR A 56 1.06 7.23 17.75
C TYR A 56 2.58 7.12 17.58
N THR A 57 3.00 6.29 16.64
CA THR A 57 4.38 6.06 16.24
C THR A 57 4.65 6.67 14.86
N TYR A 58 5.80 7.31 14.72
CA TYR A 58 6.27 7.84 13.44
C TYR A 58 6.64 6.70 12.49
N VAL A 59 6.05 6.70 11.29
CA VAL A 59 6.28 5.64 10.29
C VAL A 59 6.84 6.17 8.96
N GLY A 60 6.81 7.48 8.75
CA GLY A 60 7.36 8.11 7.55
C GLY A 60 6.96 9.56 7.40
N TRP A 61 7.22 10.13 6.23
CA TRP A 61 6.91 11.51 5.90
C TRP A 61 6.72 11.68 4.39
N THR A 62 6.15 12.80 3.95
CA THR A 62 6.09 13.21 2.54
C THR A 62 6.62 14.62 2.33
N LYS A 63 7.21 14.86 1.16
CA LYS A 63 7.66 16.17 0.71
C LYS A 63 6.50 17.05 0.18
N ASP A 64 5.28 16.52 0.06
CA ASP A 64 4.13 17.19 -0.57
C ASP A 64 4.01 18.68 -0.17
N ASN A 65 4.35 19.56 -1.11
CA ASN A 65 4.30 21.03 -0.98
C ASN A 65 5.05 21.58 0.25
N CYS A 66 6.14 20.92 0.65
CA CYS A 66 7.05 21.41 1.68
C CYS A 66 8.31 21.96 1.03
N ASP A 67 8.62 23.22 1.36
CA ASP A 67 9.82 23.89 0.89
C ASP A 67 11.03 23.47 1.73
N GLY A 68 12.14 23.17 1.05
CA GLY A 68 13.40 22.76 1.69
C GLY A 68 13.50 21.26 1.96
N GLY A 69 14.75 20.76 2.02
CA GLY A 69 15.02 19.32 2.19
C GLY A 69 14.79 18.79 3.61
N SER A 70 14.70 19.67 4.61
CA SER A 70 14.56 19.31 6.03
C SER A 70 13.11 19.37 6.53
N PHE A 71 12.15 19.74 5.67
CA PHE A 71 10.74 19.84 6.03
C PHE A 71 9.90 18.82 5.28
N GLY A 72 8.89 18.29 5.96
CA GLY A 72 7.92 17.39 5.37
C GLY A 72 6.69 17.23 6.24
N LYS A 73 5.65 16.61 5.68
CA LYS A 73 4.46 16.22 6.41
C LYS A 73 4.67 14.83 6.97
N ARG A 74 4.72 14.73 8.29
CA ARG A 74 4.95 13.46 8.98
C ARG A 74 3.74 12.56 8.85
N ILE A 75 3.99 11.27 8.87
CA ILE A 75 3.00 10.21 8.83
C ILE A 75 3.17 9.40 10.10
N CYS A 76 2.08 9.26 10.83
CA CYS A 76 2.02 8.63 12.13
C CYS A 76 0.89 7.60 12.12
N CYS A 77 1.13 6.45 12.74
CA CYS A 77 0.13 5.40 12.90
C CYS A 77 0.00 5.03 14.37
N ASN A 78 -1.18 4.56 14.78
CA ASN A 78 -1.41 4.10 16.14
C ASN A 78 -0.33 3.07 16.54
N SER A 79 0.28 3.25 17.71
CA SER A 79 1.41 2.43 18.14
C SER A 79 1.06 0.94 18.19
N ASP A 80 -0.15 0.59 18.64
CA ASP A 80 -0.61 -0.80 18.73
C ASP A 80 -0.75 -1.44 17.34
N THR A 81 -1.12 -0.65 16.33
CA THR A 81 -1.14 -1.09 14.93
C THR A 81 0.28 -1.35 14.43
N VAL A 82 1.20 -0.43 14.69
CA VAL A 82 2.60 -0.55 14.24
C VAL A 82 3.29 -1.75 14.87
N GLU A 83 2.96 -2.11 16.11
CA GLU A 83 3.45 -3.34 16.76
C GLU A 83 2.97 -4.62 16.06
N ARG A 84 1.76 -4.59 15.47
CA ARG A 84 1.15 -5.74 14.80
C ARG A 84 1.52 -5.90 13.32
N PHE A 85 2.40 -5.05 12.78
CA PHE A 85 2.92 -5.22 11.41
C PHE A 85 3.70 -6.53 11.18
N GLY A 86 4.08 -7.23 12.24
CA GLY A 86 4.79 -8.49 12.14
C GLY A 86 6.22 -8.34 11.63
N VAL A 87 6.80 -9.44 11.15
CA VAL A 87 8.19 -9.51 10.68
C VAL A 87 8.27 -10.05 9.25
N ASP A 88 9.29 -9.65 8.51
CA ASP A 88 9.62 -10.20 7.19
C ASP A 88 10.30 -11.57 7.30
N ALA A 89 10.63 -12.16 6.14
CA ALA A 89 11.27 -13.49 6.07
C ALA A 89 12.66 -13.53 6.72
N GLN A 90 13.28 -12.38 6.96
CA GLN A 90 14.58 -12.23 7.62
C GLN A 90 14.43 -11.92 9.12
N GLY A 91 13.20 -11.90 9.65
CA GLY A 91 12.91 -11.60 11.05
C GLY A 91 12.94 -10.12 11.39
N ASN A 92 13.03 -9.22 10.41
CA ASN A 92 12.99 -7.78 10.68
C ASN A 92 11.54 -7.32 10.75
N LYS A 93 11.23 -6.39 11.67
CA LYS A 93 9.90 -5.77 11.75
C LYS A 93 9.52 -5.17 10.39
N LYS A 94 8.38 -5.57 9.83
CA LYS A 94 7.86 -4.97 8.60
C LYS A 94 7.56 -3.49 8.85
N LYS A 95 7.76 -2.66 7.83
CA LYS A 95 7.63 -1.20 7.93
C LYS A 95 6.84 -0.66 6.75
N CYS A 96 6.26 0.51 6.95
CA CYS A 96 5.67 1.27 5.86
C CYS A 96 6.75 1.81 4.93
N ILE A 97 6.42 1.99 3.65
CA ILE A 97 7.35 2.48 2.63
C ILE A 97 6.61 3.20 1.49
N TRP A 98 7.24 4.24 0.94
CA TRP A 98 6.80 4.82 -0.34
C TRP A 98 7.23 3.94 -1.50
N ARG A 99 6.23 3.37 -2.18
CA ARG A 99 6.33 2.60 -3.43
C ARG A 99 6.18 3.50 -4.64
N GLY A 100 6.87 3.14 -5.72
CA GLY A 100 6.80 3.85 -6.99
C GLY A 100 8.14 4.45 -7.39
N ALA A 101 8.77 3.80 -8.37
CA ALA A 101 10.04 4.22 -8.96
C ALA A 101 9.86 4.72 -10.40
N GLY A 102 10.88 5.42 -10.89
CA GLY A 102 10.95 5.91 -12.27
C GLY A 102 10.13 7.18 -12.51
N ARG A 103 10.25 7.69 -13.73
CA ARG A 103 9.77 9.03 -14.10
C ARG A 103 8.25 9.20 -13.95
N ASN A 104 7.45 8.19 -14.30
CA ASN A 104 5.98 8.27 -14.40
C ASN A 104 5.22 7.84 -13.13
N CYS A 105 5.90 7.58 -12.02
CA CYS A 105 5.42 6.87 -10.81
C CYS A 105 4.00 6.27 -10.86
N ASN A 106 3.94 4.96 -11.08
CA ASN A 106 2.73 4.15 -10.89
C ASN A 106 3.03 3.11 -9.81
N GLY A 107 3.34 3.57 -8.59
CA GLY A 107 3.58 2.67 -7.48
C GLY A 107 2.35 1.81 -7.19
N ALA A 108 2.56 0.60 -6.68
CA ALA A 108 1.49 -0.25 -6.19
C ALA A 108 1.88 -0.85 -4.83
N GLY A 109 0.88 -1.17 -4.01
CA GLY A 109 1.10 -2.00 -2.82
C GLY A 109 1.52 -3.41 -3.21
N SER A 110 2.34 -4.02 -2.35
CA SER A 110 2.63 -5.46 -2.45
C SER A 110 1.54 -6.28 -1.77
N GLU A 111 1.55 -7.60 -2.00
CA GLU A 111 0.69 -8.52 -1.26
C GLU A 111 0.89 -8.34 0.26
N GLY A 112 -0.22 -8.31 1.01
CA GLY A 112 -0.19 -8.07 2.45
C GLY A 112 0.11 -6.63 2.85
N GLU A 113 0.11 -5.68 1.90
CA GLU A 113 0.18 -4.26 2.17
C GLU A 113 -1.12 -3.55 1.78
N VAL A 114 -1.33 -2.39 2.37
CA VAL A 114 -2.41 -1.46 2.02
C VAL A 114 -1.84 -0.09 1.71
N VAL A 115 -2.50 0.61 0.79
CA VAL A 115 -2.15 2.00 0.45
C VAL A 115 -2.87 2.95 1.42
N LEU A 116 -2.09 3.79 2.12
CA LEU A 116 -2.64 4.79 3.04
C LEU A 116 -2.64 6.20 2.45
N PHE A 117 -1.56 6.58 1.76
CA PHE A 117 -1.40 7.93 1.22
C PHE A 117 -0.81 7.88 -0.19
N LYS A 118 -1.08 8.92 -0.98
CA LYS A 118 -0.43 9.15 -2.27
C LYS A 118 0.26 10.51 -2.30
N SER A 119 1.35 10.61 -3.06
CA SER A 119 2.17 11.82 -3.17
C SER A 119 2.87 11.87 -4.53
N GLY A 120 3.00 13.06 -5.10
CA GLY A 120 3.71 13.27 -6.36
C GLY A 120 5.24 13.15 -6.22
N ASN A 121 5.78 13.34 -5.02
CA ASN A 121 7.22 13.21 -4.74
C ASN A 121 7.53 12.06 -3.79
N GLY A 122 6.52 11.51 -3.13
CA GLY A 122 6.69 10.59 -2.01
C GLY A 122 7.35 11.28 -0.82
N GLY A 123 8.27 10.56 -0.18
CA GLY A 123 9.07 11.01 0.95
C GLY A 123 9.88 9.83 1.49
N GLY A 124 10.12 9.80 2.79
CA GLY A 124 10.87 8.72 3.43
C GLY A 124 10.03 7.91 4.41
N PRO A 125 10.31 6.62 4.59
CA PRO A 125 11.22 5.79 3.79
C PRO A 125 10.65 5.50 2.39
N THR A 126 11.50 5.25 1.40
CA THR A 126 11.10 4.92 0.03
C THR A 126 12.03 3.88 -0.57
N GLU A 127 11.52 3.07 -1.51
CA GLU A 127 12.32 2.15 -2.32
C GLU A 127 13.10 2.87 -3.45
N SER A 128 12.86 4.16 -3.65
CA SER A 128 13.41 4.95 -4.76
C SER A 128 13.86 6.35 -4.31
N ASP A 129 13.82 7.34 -5.19
CA ASP A 129 14.08 8.74 -4.84
C ASP A 129 12.81 9.49 -4.42
N GLN A 130 12.99 10.74 -3.99
CA GLN A 130 11.92 11.68 -3.69
C GLN A 130 11.66 12.66 -4.86
N SER A 131 11.93 12.24 -6.10
CA SER A 131 11.72 13.07 -7.29
C SER A 131 10.24 13.16 -7.65
N GLN A 132 9.87 14.26 -8.30
CA GLN A 132 8.51 14.47 -8.80
C GLN A 132 8.21 13.50 -9.93
N CYS A 133 7.08 12.82 -9.81
CA CYS A 133 6.51 11.99 -10.85
C CYS A 133 6.00 12.88 -11.99
N SER A 134 6.42 12.60 -13.23
CA SER A 134 5.98 13.32 -14.43
C SER A 134 4.53 13.03 -14.80
N THR A 135 4.06 11.83 -14.47
CA THR A 135 2.66 11.40 -14.48
C THR A 135 2.45 10.54 -13.21
N GLY A 136 1.21 10.30 -12.80
CA GLY A 136 0.91 9.39 -11.67
C GLY A 136 1.33 9.87 -10.27
N TYR A 137 1.49 8.91 -9.35
CA TYR A 137 1.81 9.11 -7.94
C TYR A 137 2.70 7.98 -7.37
N LYS A 138 3.48 8.32 -6.35
CA LYS A 138 4.01 7.34 -5.39
C LYS A 138 2.93 7.04 -4.34
N TYR A 139 2.97 5.84 -3.79
CA TYR A 139 1.99 5.37 -2.82
C TYR A 139 2.69 4.90 -1.54
N PHE A 140 2.27 5.45 -0.41
CA PHE A 140 2.76 5.04 0.90
C PHE A 140 1.97 3.82 1.34
N THR A 141 2.66 2.69 1.42
CA THR A 141 2.05 1.43 1.80
C THR A 141 2.52 1.01 3.18
N CYS A 142 1.63 0.36 3.93
CA CYS A 142 1.95 -0.23 5.23
C CYS A 142 1.56 -1.71 5.22
N PRO A 143 2.27 -2.56 5.98
CA PRO A 143 1.85 -3.93 6.21
C PRO A 143 0.45 -3.97 6.80
N LEU A 144 -0.40 -4.87 6.30
CA LEU A 144 -1.69 -5.14 6.90
C LEU A 144 -1.47 -6.06 8.12
N PRO A 145 -1.84 -5.64 9.35
CA PRO A 145 -1.76 -6.48 10.51
C PRO A 145 -2.47 -7.81 10.30
N GLU A 146 -1.90 -8.89 10.83
CA GLU A 146 -2.50 -10.23 10.82
C GLU A 146 -2.78 -10.80 9.41
N TRP A 147 -2.17 -10.25 8.36
CA TRP A 147 -2.30 -10.73 6.98
C TRP A 147 -2.06 -12.25 6.86
N ASP A 148 -1.03 -12.76 7.52
CA ASP A 148 -0.70 -14.18 7.48
C ASP A 148 -1.80 -15.04 8.13
N GLY A 149 -2.48 -14.51 9.16
CA GLY A 149 -3.64 -15.15 9.77
C GLY A 149 -4.85 -15.13 8.85
N LEU A 150 -5.13 -13.98 8.22
CA LEU A 150 -6.21 -13.80 7.25
C LEU A 150 -6.04 -14.71 6.01
N THR A 151 -4.80 -14.97 5.61
CA THR A 151 -4.48 -15.80 4.44
C THR A 151 -4.11 -17.23 4.77
N SER A 152 -4.03 -17.62 6.06
CA SER A 152 -3.60 -18.95 6.52
C SER A 152 -4.44 -20.14 6.01
N GLY A 153 -5.63 -19.87 5.46
CA GLY A 153 -6.51 -20.86 4.81
C GLY A 153 -6.82 -20.55 3.35
N CYS A 154 -6.18 -19.54 2.79
CA CYS A 154 -6.45 -19.08 1.43
C CYS A 154 -5.38 -19.60 0.48
N ARG A 155 -5.79 -20.04 -0.71
CA ARG A 155 -4.87 -20.44 -1.77
C ARG A 155 -5.09 -19.55 -2.97
N TRP A 156 -4.00 -19.01 -3.49
CA TRP A 156 -3.99 -18.41 -4.82
C TRP A 156 -4.20 -19.53 -5.85
N THR A 157 -5.38 -19.62 -6.44
CA THR A 157 -5.64 -20.52 -7.57
C THR A 157 -5.37 -19.75 -8.86
N GLY A 158 -4.34 -20.14 -9.60
CA GLY A 158 -4.09 -19.64 -10.95
C GLY A 158 -4.92 -20.44 -11.95
N TRP A 159 -5.82 -19.77 -12.67
CA TRP A 159 -6.54 -20.39 -13.79
C TRP A 159 -5.87 -20.00 -15.11
N TYR A 160 -5.54 -20.99 -15.93
CA TYR A 160 -5.20 -20.76 -17.33
C TYR A 160 -6.51 -20.70 -18.11
N VAL A 161 -6.93 -19.51 -18.56
CA VAL A 161 -7.97 -19.43 -19.59
C VAL A 161 -7.32 -19.83 -20.91
N MET A 162 -7.41 -21.12 -21.26
CA MET A 162 -7.29 -21.53 -22.65
C MET A 162 -8.47 -20.89 -23.38
N VAL A 163 -8.21 -19.86 -24.18
CA VAL A 163 -9.17 -19.43 -25.20
C VAL A 163 -9.14 -20.53 -26.27
N LEU A 164 -9.93 -21.59 -26.07
CA LEU A 164 -10.33 -22.44 -27.17
C LEU A 164 -11.30 -21.61 -28.01
N MET A 165 -10.82 -21.11 -29.14
CA MET A 165 -11.72 -20.69 -30.22
C MET A 165 -12.48 -21.93 -30.67
N LEU A 166 -13.67 -22.14 -30.11
CA LEU A 166 -14.69 -22.93 -30.78
C LEU A 166 -15.37 -21.97 -31.76
N THR A 167 -14.91 -21.97 -33.00
CA THR A 167 -15.73 -21.53 -34.13
C THR A 167 -16.88 -22.52 -34.23
N ALA A 168 -18.07 -22.11 -33.79
CA ALA A 168 -19.30 -22.82 -34.08
C ALA A 168 -19.73 -22.43 -35.50
N ASP A 169 -19.79 -23.43 -36.37
CA ASP A 169 -20.43 -23.38 -37.68
C ASP A 169 -21.90 -22.96 -37.55
N ILE A 170 -22.32 -22.00 -38.39
CA ILE A 170 -23.65 -21.93 -39.01
C ILE A 170 -23.44 -21.62 -40.49
#